data_AF-A0A7K7Q2Y4-F1
#
_entry.id   AF-A0A7K7Q2Y4-F1
#
_cell.length_a   1.000
_cell.length_b   1.000
_cell.length_c   1.000
_cell.angle_alpha   90.00
_cell.angle_beta   90.00
_cell.angle_gamma   90.00
#
_symmetry.space_group_name_H-M   'P 1'
#
loop_
_entity.id
_entity.type
_entity.pdbx_description
1 polymer ?
#
loop_
_entity_poly.entity_id
_entity_poly.type
_entity_poly.pdbx_seq_one_letter_code
_entity_poly.pdbx_strand_id
1 'polypeptide(L)'
;LPQLHAYKGYCSNQLAAKALLDQKKQDRRVQDFLQRCLESPFSRKLDLWSFLDIPRSRLVKYPLLLKEILRHTPKDHPDIHILEEAISIIQGVLSDINLKKGESECQYYIDKLEYLDEKQKDPRIEGSKALLCHGELKNKNGHKLYVFLFQEILVLTRPVTRNERQAFQVYRQPIPVQELLLEDLQDGDVKMGGSFRGAFGNSDKAKNIFRVRFQDPSSGQSHTLQANDVFHKQQWVNCIRTAIAPFQRNIPAPELKELPELSEESEENNPSVPNIPAQQRQVGISQMELDESAAECGSVLDSEEAKGVKSHRTSWGHRKSREKQLSGKRKETLV
;
A
#
# COMPACT_ATOMS: atom_id res chain seq x y z
N LEU A 1 -16.50 -29.49 4.65
CA LEU A 1 -15.62 -28.30 4.50
C LEU A 1 -14.68 -28.37 3.29
N PRO A 2 -14.02 -29.50 2.96
CA PRO A 2 -13.11 -29.57 1.81
C PRO A 2 -13.73 -29.20 0.45
N GLN A 3 -15.03 -29.43 0.26
CA GLN A 3 -15.73 -29.04 -0.98
C GLN A 3 -15.71 -27.52 -1.24
N LEU A 4 -15.42 -26.68 -0.23
CA LEU A 4 -15.28 -25.24 -0.39
C LEU A 4 -14.06 -24.84 -1.25
N HIS A 5 -13.14 -25.76 -1.54
CA HIS A 5 -12.08 -25.54 -2.53
C HIS A 5 -12.64 -25.21 -3.93
N ALA A 6 -13.90 -25.52 -4.23
CA ALA A 6 -14.57 -25.11 -5.46
C ALA A 6 -14.53 -23.57 -5.68
N TYR A 7 -14.46 -22.77 -4.61
CA TYR A 7 -14.37 -21.31 -4.72
C TYR A 7 -12.97 -20.78 -5.04
N LYS A 8 -11.94 -21.62 -5.05
CA LYS A 8 -10.56 -21.23 -5.34
C LYS A 8 -10.43 -20.51 -6.70
N GLY A 9 -11.01 -21.09 -7.75
CA GLY A 9 -11.02 -20.49 -9.10
C GLY A 9 -11.86 -19.22 -9.19
N TYR A 10 -12.96 -19.14 -8.43
CA TYR A 10 -13.81 -17.95 -8.40
C TYR A 10 -13.07 -16.76 -7.77
N CYS A 11 -12.51 -16.96 -6.57
CA CYS A 11 -11.81 -15.91 -5.84
C CYS A 11 -10.52 -15.48 -6.54
N SER A 12 -9.83 -16.40 -7.23
CA SER A 12 -8.60 -16.06 -7.97
C SER A 12 -8.86 -15.20 -9.21
N ASN A 13 -10.04 -15.31 -9.84
CA ASN A 13 -10.43 -14.50 -11.00
C ASN A 13 -11.09 -13.16 -10.62
N GLN A 14 -11.34 -12.92 -9.33
CA GLN A 14 -12.11 -11.77 -8.87
C GLN A 14 -11.44 -10.42 -9.21
N LEU A 15 -10.10 -10.37 -9.24
CA LEU A 15 -9.34 -9.20 -9.67
C LEU A 15 -9.61 -8.84 -11.14
N ALA A 16 -9.51 -9.81 -12.05
CA ALA A 16 -9.78 -9.59 -13.47
C ALA A 16 -11.24 -9.21 -13.71
N ALA A 17 -12.17 -9.84 -12.99
CA ALA A 17 -13.59 -9.49 -13.05
C ALA A 17 -13.84 -8.04 -12.58
N LYS A 18 -13.18 -7.60 -11.50
CA LYS A 18 -13.27 -6.21 -11.02
C LYS A 18 -12.72 -5.21 -12.03
N ALA A 19 -11.56 -5.50 -12.60
CA ALA A 19 -10.94 -4.64 -13.61
C ALA A 19 -11.84 -4.47 -14.85
N LEU A 20 -12.45 -5.57 -15.32
CA LEU A 20 -13.40 -5.52 -16.43
C LEU A 20 -14.67 -4.74 -16.07
N LEU A 21 -15.19 -4.92 -14.85
CA LEU A 21 -16.35 -4.16 -14.38
C LEU A 21 -16.05 -2.66 -14.33
N ASP A 22 -14.89 -2.27 -13.80
CA ASP A 22 -14.47 -0.87 -13.74
C ASP A 22 -14.29 -0.26 -15.14
N GLN A 23 -13.76 -1.02 -16.10
CA GLN A 23 -13.72 -0.62 -17.51
C GLN A 23 -15.13 -0.45 -18.08
N LYS A 24 -16.02 -1.42 -17.86
CA LYS A 24 -17.39 -1.42 -18.40
C LYS A 24 -18.27 -0.34 -17.79
N LYS A 25 -17.96 0.17 -16.58
CA LYS A 25 -18.64 1.33 -16.00
C LYS A 25 -18.47 2.62 -16.83
N GLN A 26 -17.54 2.67 -17.78
CA GLN A 26 -17.41 3.77 -18.74
C GLN A 26 -18.47 3.72 -19.85
N ASP A 27 -19.08 2.54 -20.10
CA ASP A 27 -20.17 2.39 -21.05
C ASP A 27 -21.48 2.86 -20.41
N ARG A 28 -22.09 3.89 -20.99
CA ARG A 28 -23.36 4.48 -20.53
C ARG A 28 -24.48 3.45 -20.42
N ARG A 29 -24.55 2.46 -21.31
CA ARG A 29 -25.60 1.43 -21.28
C ARG A 29 -25.45 0.52 -20.08
N VAL A 30 -24.21 0.16 -19.74
CA VAL A 30 -23.89 -0.64 -18.56
C VAL A 30 -24.20 0.16 -17.29
N GLN A 31 -23.76 1.42 -17.22
CA GLN A 31 -24.02 2.28 -16.07
C GLN A 31 -25.54 2.43 -15.81
N ASP A 32 -26.31 2.73 -16.85
CA ASP A 32 -27.76 2.90 -16.75
C ASP A 32 -28.46 1.60 -16.31
N PHE A 33 -28.06 0.45 -16.83
CA PHE A 33 -28.56 -0.85 -16.36
C PHE A 33 -28.25 -1.11 -14.89
N LEU A 34 -27.02 -0.86 -14.45
CA LEU A 34 -26.61 -1.02 -13.05
C LEU A 34 -27.39 -0.07 -12.13
N GLN A 35 -27.65 1.15 -12.57
CA GLN A 35 -28.46 2.13 -11.85
C GLN A 35 -29.92 1.65 -11.69
N ARG A 36 -30.53 1.15 -12.76
CA ARG A 36 -31.87 0.55 -12.71
C ARG A 36 -31.96 -0.64 -11.75
N CYS A 37 -30.90 -1.46 -11.68
CA CYS A 37 -30.83 -2.56 -10.70
C CYS A 37 -30.80 -2.04 -9.26
N LEU A 38 -30.03 -0.97 -8.98
CA LEU A 38 -29.94 -0.35 -7.66
C LEU A 38 -31.28 0.25 -7.19
N GLU A 39 -32.07 0.78 -8.12
CA GLU A 39 -33.39 1.37 -7.83
C GLU A 39 -34.46 0.31 -7.55
N SER A 40 -34.23 -0.94 -7.98
CA SER A 40 -35.16 -2.04 -7.78
C SER A 40 -35.01 -2.69 -6.40
N PRO A 41 -36.11 -3.09 -5.72
CA PRO A 41 -36.05 -3.69 -4.38
C PRO A 41 -35.19 -4.95 -4.26
N PHE A 42 -35.04 -5.74 -5.33
CA PHE A 42 -34.28 -7.00 -5.29
C PHE A 42 -32.80 -6.79 -4.95
N SER A 43 -32.22 -5.64 -5.33
CA SER A 43 -30.82 -5.35 -5.08
C SER A 43 -30.55 -5.07 -3.61
N ARG A 44 -31.59 -4.70 -2.84
CA ARG A 44 -31.46 -4.17 -1.48
C ARG A 44 -30.46 -3.00 -1.41
N LYS A 45 -30.37 -2.21 -2.50
CA LYS A 45 -29.43 -1.10 -2.68
C LYS A 45 -27.94 -1.49 -2.68
N LEU A 46 -27.63 -2.76 -2.91
CA LEU A 46 -26.27 -3.24 -3.08
C LEU A 46 -25.87 -3.18 -4.56
N ASP A 47 -24.64 -2.77 -4.83
CA ASP A 47 -24.11 -2.72 -6.19
C ASP A 47 -23.70 -4.11 -6.69
N LEU A 48 -23.45 -4.24 -8.00
CA LEU A 48 -23.08 -5.54 -8.60
C LEU A 48 -21.83 -6.14 -7.95
N TRP A 49 -20.85 -5.31 -7.58
CA TRP A 49 -19.62 -5.80 -6.94
C TRP A 49 -19.91 -6.45 -5.59
N SER A 50 -20.80 -5.87 -4.79
CA SER A 50 -21.24 -6.45 -3.51
C SER A 50 -21.77 -7.87 -3.68
N PHE A 51 -22.48 -8.17 -4.77
CA PHE A 51 -22.96 -9.52 -5.08
C PHE A 51 -21.84 -10.47 -5.53
N LEU A 52 -20.91 -9.98 -6.36
CA LEU A 52 -19.76 -10.76 -6.80
C LEU A 52 -18.78 -11.07 -5.66
N ASP A 53 -18.79 -10.26 -4.61
CA ASP A 53 -17.91 -10.46 -3.45
C ASP A 53 -18.49 -11.43 -2.40
N ILE A 54 -19.75 -11.86 -2.53
CA ILE A 54 -20.43 -12.72 -1.57
C ILE A 54 -19.65 -14.00 -1.25
N PRO A 55 -19.13 -14.78 -2.22
CA PRO A 55 -18.41 -16.00 -1.90
C PRO A 55 -17.17 -15.76 -1.03
N ARG A 56 -16.35 -14.77 -1.38
CA ARG A 56 -15.18 -14.38 -0.59
C ARG A 56 -15.59 -13.92 0.82
N SER A 57 -16.56 -13.02 0.90
CA SER A 57 -17.09 -12.48 2.16
C SER A 57 -17.69 -13.56 3.06
N ARG A 58 -18.33 -14.59 2.50
CA ARG A 58 -18.90 -15.70 3.26
C ARG A 58 -17.82 -16.67 3.74
N LEU A 59 -16.85 -17.00 2.91
CA LEU A 59 -15.77 -17.94 3.25
C LEU A 59 -15.01 -17.50 4.51
N VAL A 60 -14.65 -16.21 4.60
CA VAL A 60 -13.91 -15.68 5.75
C VAL A 60 -14.73 -15.64 7.04
N LYS A 61 -16.05 -15.80 6.98
CA LYS A 61 -16.94 -15.83 8.15
C LYS A 61 -17.06 -17.22 8.77
N TYR A 62 -16.80 -18.30 8.03
CA TYR A 62 -16.95 -19.66 8.58
C TYR A 62 -16.10 -19.92 9.84
N PRO A 63 -14.82 -19.50 9.92
CA PRO A 63 -14.06 -19.65 11.17
C PRO A 63 -14.71 -18.93 12.35
N LEU A 64 -15.26 -17.73 12.14
CA LEU A 64 -15.92 -16.95 13.19
C LEU A 64 -17.21 -17.63 13.68
N LEU A 65 -18.01 -18.12 12.74
CA LEU A 65 -19.26 -18.82 13.04
C LEU A 65 -19.02 -20.13 13.78
N LEU A 66 -18.03 -20.92 13.35
CA LEU A 66 -17.69 -22.18 14.01
C LEU A 66 -17.11 -21.97 15.40
N LYS A 67 -16.26 -20.94 15.58
CA LYS A 67 -15.75 -20.55 16.90
C LYS A 67 -16.87 -20.16 17.86
N GLU A 68 -17.90 -19.47 17.37
CA GLU A 68 -19.04 -19.09 18.21
C GLU A 68 -19.89 -20.30 18.63
N ILE A 69 -20.06 -21.29 17.75
CA ILE A 69 -20.71 -22.56 18.11
C ILE A 69 -19.86 -23.31 19.15
N LEU A 70 -18.55 -23.41 18.92
CA LEU A 70 -17.62 -24.07 19.84
C LEU A 70 -17.66 -23.44 21.23
N ARG A 71 -17.69 -22.11 21.31
CA ARG A 71 -17.78 -21.35 22.57
C ARG A 71 -19.00 -21.73 23.42
N HIS A 72 -20.09 -22.13 22.76
CA HIS A 72 -21.35 -22.51 23.41
C HIS A 72 -21.57 -24.03 23.52
N THR A 73 -20.61 -24.83 23.09
CA THR A 73 -20.68 -26.29 23.15
C THR A 73 -20.16 -26.77 24.51
N PRO A 74 -20.88 -27.64 25.25
CA PRO A 74 -20.38 -28.23 26.49
C PRO A 74 -19.08 -28.99 26.29
N LYS A 75 -18.16 -28.94 27.25
CA LYS A 75 -16.80 -29.51 27.12
C LYS A 75 -16.77 -31.03 26.96
N ASP A 76 -17.81 -31.69 27.44
CA ASP A 76 -18.06 -33.14 27.38
C ASP A 76 -18.83 -33.57 26.12
N HIS A 77 -19.28 -32.61 25.30
CA HIS A 77 -19.99 -32.91 24.07
C HIS A 77 -19.02 -33.39 22.96
N PRO A 78 -19.37 -34.43 22.18
CA PRO A 78 -18.49 -34.95 21.11
C PRO A 78 -18.13 -33.91 20.04
N ASP A 79 -18.97 -32.89 19.85
CA ASP A 79 -18.73 -31.83 18.86
C ASP A 79 -17.55 -30.91 19.18
N ILE A 80 -17.00 -30.88 20.40
CA ILE A 80 -15.83 -30.05 20.72
C ILE A 80 -14.69 -30.33 19.74
N HIS A 81 -14.28 -31.60 19.63
CA HIS A 81 -13.19 -32.01 18.77
C HIS A 81 -13.54 -31.86 17.28
N ILE A 82 -14.80 -32.13 16.92
CA ILE A 82 -15.28 -31.99 15.54
C ILE A 82 -15.24 -30.52 15.10
N LEU A 83 -15.62 -29.59 15.97
CA LEU A 83 -15.61 -28.16 15.69
C LEU A 83 -14.19 -27.59 15.65
N GLU A 84 -13.29 -28.04 16.54
CA GLU A 84 -11.87 -27.69 16.49
C GLU A 84 -11.22 -28.14 15.17
N GLU A 85 -11.46 -29.38 14.76
CA GLU A 85 -11.00 -29.93 13.48
C GLU A 85 -11.60 -29.15 12.31
N ALA A 86 -12.91 -28.88 12.36
CA ALA A 86 -13.60 -28.10 11.34
C ALA A 86 -13.01 -26.69 11.18
N ILE A 87 -12.69 -26.01 12.28
CA ILE A 87 -12.02 -24.70 12.27
C ILE A 87 -10.65 -24.79 11.59
N SER A 88 -9.85 -25.80 11.92
CA SER A 88 -8.54 -26.02 11.30
C SER A 88 -8.64 -26.27 9.80
N ILE A 89 -9.58 -27.12 9.36
CA ILE A 89 -9.82 -27.41 7.94
C ILE A 89 -10.21 -26.13 7.18
N ILE A 90 -11.14 -25.33 7.70
CA ILE A 90 -11.56 -24.12 6.99
C ILE A 90 -10.46 -23.06 6.93
N GLN A 91 -9.61 -22.96 7.96
CA GLN A 91 -8.44 -22.08 7.93
C GLN A 91 -7.44 -22.52 6.85
N GLY A 92 -7.19 -23.83 6.71
CA GLY A 92 -6.39 -24.38 5.61
C GLY A 92 -6.96 -24.02 4.23
N VAL A 93 -8.27 -24.23 4.02
CA VAL A 93 -8.95 -23.85 2.77
C VAL A 93 -8.80 -22.36 2.47
N LEU A 94 -8.96 -21.49 3.47
CA LEU A 94 -8.81 -20.04 3.31
C LEU A 94 -7.38 -19.64 2.94
N SER A 95 -6.38 -20.25 3.58
CA SER A 95 -4.96 -20.04 3.25
C SER A 95 -4.66 -20.42 1.81
N ASP A 96 -5.16 -21.57 1.35
CA ASP A 96 -4.98 -22.03 -0.04
C ASP A 96 -5.66 -21.12 -1.08
N ILE A 97 -6.85 -20.62 -0.76
CA ILE A 97 -7.56 -19.66 -1.62
C ILE A 97 -6.80 -18.33 -1.66
N ASN A 98 -6.31 -17.85 -0.51
CA ASN A 98 -5.54 -16.61 -0.43
C ASN A 98 -4.23 -16.71 -1.23
N LEU A 99 -3.49 -17.82 -1.07
CA LEU A 99 -2.28 -18.08 -1.84
C LEU A 99 -2.56 -18.06 -3.34
N LYS A 100 -3.60 -18.79 -3.78
CA LYS A 100 -3.95 -18.83 -5.21
C LYS A 100 -4.43 -17.48 -5.75
N LYS A 101 -5.14 -16.72 -4.94
CA LYS A 101 -5.52 -15.35 -5.30
C LYS A 101 -4.27 -14.49 -5.51
N GLY A 102 -3.31 -14.53 -4.59
CA GLY A 102 -2.03 -13.82 -4.70
C GLY A 102 -1.22 -14.24 -5.94
N GLU A 103 -1.12 -15.53 -6.23
CA GLU A 103 -0.48 -16.04 -7.45
C GLU A 103 -1.16 -15.52 -8.72
N SER A 104 -2.49 -15.50 -8.73
CA SER A 104 -3.26 -15.05 -9.91
C SER A 104 -3.20 -13.55 -10.09
N GLU A 105 -3.12 -12.78 -9.01
CA GLU A 105 -2.84 -11.34 -9.03
C GLU A 105 -1.43 -11.05 -9.55
N CYS A 106 -0.43 -11.80 -9.08
CA CYS A 106 0.93 -11.72 -9.58
C CYS A 106 0.98 -11.96 -11.10
N GLN A 107 0.40 -13.07 -11.56
CA GLN A 107 0.33 -13.40 -12.99
C GLN A 107 -0.42 -12.34 -13.80
N TYR A 108 -1.56 -11.85 -13.28
CA TYR A 108 -2.36 -10.83 -13.96
C TYR A 108 -1.57 -9.56 -14.26
N TYR A 109 -0.68 -9.13 -13.35
CA TYR A 109 0.17 -7.97 -13.57
C TYR A 109 1.37 -8.28 -14.47
N ILE A 110 1.98 -9.45 -14.34
CA ILE A 110 3.07 -9.91 -15.23
C ILE A 110 2.61 -9.91 -16.69
N ASP A 111 1.42 -10.46 -16.97
CA ASP A 111 0.82 -10.51 -18.31
C ASP A 111 0.54 -9.13 -18.92
N LYS A 112 0.54 -8.08 -18.09
CA LYS A 112 0.30 -6.68 -18.48
C LYS A 112 1.56 -5.85 -18.56
N LEU A 113 2.73 -6.41 -18.27
CA LEU A 113 4.00 -5.72 -18.44
C LEU A 113 4.35 -5.60 -19.93
N GLU A 114 4.74 -4.40 -20.33
CA GLU A 114 5.22 -4.10 -21.67
C GLU A 114 6.69 -3.66 -21.61
N TYR A 115 7.53 -4.31 -22.40
CA TYR A 115 8.96 -4.03 -22.46
C TYR A 115 9.28 -3.25 -23.74
N LEU A 116 10.08 -2.19 -23.62
CA LEU A 116 10.56 -1.42 -24.77
C LEU A 116 11.90 -1.97 -25.30
N ASP A 117 12.69 -2.58 -24.43
CA ASP A 117 13.99 -3.17 -24.72
C ASP A 117 14.06 -4.57 -24.09
N GLU A 118 14.63 -5.53 -24.80
CA GLU A 118 14.86 -6.90 -24.31
C GLU A 118 15.71 -6.91 -23.03
N LYS A 119 16.61 -5.93 -22.86
CA LYS A 119 17.41 -5.79 -21.64
C LYS A 119 16.57 -5.53 -20.39
N GLN A 120 15.32 -5.08 -20.53
CA GLN A 120 14.42 -4.84 -19.40
C GLN A 120 13.69 -6.10 -18.93
N LYS A 121 13.75 -7.19 -19.72
CA LYS A 121 13.19 -8.47 -19.31
C LYS A 121 14.12 -9.13 -18.33
N ASP A 122 13.55 -9.77 -17.31
CA ASP A 122 14.29 -10.47 -16.30
C ASP A 122 13.51 -11.73 -15.89
N PRO A 123 14.10 -12.94 -16.00
CA PRO A 123 13.42 -14.20 -15.68
C PRO A 123 12.80 -14.27 -14.28
N ARG A 124 13.29 -13.46 -13.32
CA ARG A 124 12.72 -13.36 -11.97
C ARG A 124 11.31 -12.78 -11.99
N ILE A 125 10.96 -11.98 -13.01
CA ILE A 125 9.61 -11.44 -13.18
C ILE A 125 8.66 -12.57 -13.56
N GLU A 126 8.95 -13.34 -14.62
CA GLU A 126 8.07 -14.43 -15.05
C GLU A 126 8.04 -15.59 -14.04
N GLY A 127 9.11 -15.79 -13.27
CA GLY A 127 9.17 -16.76 -12.19
C GLY A 127 8.45 -16.36 -10.90
N SER A 128 8.01 -15.11 -10.77
CA SER A 128 7.41 -14.58 -9.55
C SER A 128 6.02 -15.15 -9.29
N LYS A 129 5.81 -15.70 -8.08
CA LYS A 129 4.51 -16.22 -7.61
C LYS A 129 3.84 -15.33 -6.57
N ALA A 130 4.56 -14.34 -6.04
CA ALA A 130 4.07 -13.45 -5.01
C ALA A 130 4.39 -12.00 -5.37
N LEU A 131 3.35 -11.17 -5.37
CA LEU A 131 3.43 -9.73 -5.46
C LEU A 131 3.25 -9.16 -4.05
N LEU A 132 4.33 -8.65 -3.45
CA LEU A 132 4.36 -8.21 -2.05
C LEU A 132 3.70 -6.84 -1.87
N CYS A 133 3.90 -5.94 -2.83
CA CYS A 133 3.34 -4.60 -2.82
C CYS A 133 3.25 -4.05 -4.25
N HIS A 134 2.22 -3.28 -4.56
CA HIS A 134 2.13 -2.55 -5.82
C HIS A 134 1.28 -1.29 -5.67
N GLY A 135 1.50 -0.29 -6.53
CA GLY A 135 0.72 0.95 -6.47
C GLY A 135 1.37 2.13 -7.17
N GLU A 136 0.65 3.26 -7.16
CA GLU A 136 1.11 4.51 -7.76
C GLU A 136 2.05 5.30 -6.85
N LEU A 137 3.20 5.71 -7.39
CA LEU A 137 4.16 6.59 -6.75
C LEU A 137 4.58 7.70 -7.72
N LYS A 138 5.01 8.85 -7.20
CA LYS A 138 5.53 9.94 -8.05
C LYS A 138 7.06 9.95 -8.03
N ASN A 139 7.68 10.06 -9.19
CA ASN A 139 9.14 10.21 -9.25
C ASN A 139 9.56 11.67 -8.99
N LYS A 140 10.88 11.92 -8.89
CA LYS A 140 11.44 13.28 -8.70
C LYS A 140 11.04 14.32 -9.75
N ASN A 141 10.56 13.90 -10.93
CA ASN A 141 10.11 14.78 -12.02
C ASN A 141 8.58 15.01 -11.98
N GLY A 142 7.89 14.53 -10.94
CA GLY A 142 6.44 14.60 -10.81
C GLY A 142 5.66 13.61 -11.68
N HIS A 143 6.34 12.74 -12.46
CA HIS A 143 5.68 11.71 -13.25
C HIS A 143 5.13 10.62 -12.33
N LYS A 144 3.88 10.23 -12.58
CA LYS A 144 3.26 9.07 -11.95
C LYS A 144 3.86 7.80 -12.53
N LEU A 145 4.40 6.96 -11.66
CA LEU A 145 4.85 5.61 -11.94
C LEU A 145 3.92 4.64 -11.23
N TYR A 146 3.78 3.44 -11.78
CA TYR A 146 3.17 2.31 -11.10
C TYR A 146 4.28 1.33 -10.78
N VAL A 147 4.47 1.03 -9.50
CA VAL A 147 5.58 0.21 -9.01
C VAL A 147 5.05 -1.14 -8.58
N PHE A 148 5.80 -2.19 -8.88
CA PHE A 148 5.53 -3.58 -8.48
C PHE A 148 6.74 -4.10 -7.69
N LEU A 149 6.51 -4.58 -6.48
CA LEU A 149 7.49 -5.30 -5.68
C LEU A 149 7.08 -6.77 -5.65
N PHE A 150 7.70 -7.56 -6.53
CA PHE A 150 7.62 -9.01 -6.47
C PHE A 150 8.57 -9.55 -5.40
N GLN A 151 8.48 -10.85 -5.12
CA GLN A 151 9.31 -11.51 -4.10
C GLN A 151 10.81 -11.33 -4.32
N GLU A 152 11.28 -11.34 -5.57
CA GLU A 152 12.70 -11.29 -5.90
C GLU A 152 13.11 -10.06 -6.72
N ILE A 153 12.16 -9.24 -7.17
CA ILE A 153 12.45 -8.12 -8.07
C ILE A 153 11.48 -6.94 -7.92
N LEU A 154 12.01 -5.72 -7.97
CA LEU A 154 11.26 -4.47 -8.00
C LEU A 154 11.19 -3.95 -9.43
N VAL A 155 9.99 -3.71 -9.94
CA VAL A 155 9.73 -3.23 -11.30
C VAL A 155 9.03 -1.87 -11.23
N LEU A 156 9.65 -0.84 -11.80
CA LEU A 156 9.01 0.46 -11.98
C LEU A 156 8.39 0.52 -13.37
N THR A 157 7.17 1.05 -13.49
CA THR A 157 6.47 1.13 -14.78
C THR A 157 5.77 2.47 -14.96
N ARG A 158 5.36 2.76 -16.19
CA ARG A 158 4.43 3.82 -16.56
C ARG A 158 3.11 3.18 -16.97
N PRO A 159 1.98 3.55 -16.35
CA PRO A 159 0.68 3.07 -16.82
C PRO A 159 0.41 3.61 -18.22
N VAL A 160 0.06 2.73 -19.15
CA VAL A 160 -0.28 3.06 -20.53
C VAL A 160 -1.60 2.40 -20.91
N THR A 161 -2.35 3.02 -21.81
CA THR A 161 -3.59 2.45 -22.36
C THR A 161 -3.38 2.17 -23.84
N ARG A 162 -3.47 0.91 -24.25
CA ARG A 162 -3.42 0.50 -25.66
C ARG A 162 -4.69 -0.27 -26.02
N ASN A 163 -5.37 0.13 -27.09
CA ASN A 163 -6.59 -0.55 -27.57
C ASN A 163 -7.62 -0.82 -26.44
N GLU A 164 -7.88 0.19 -25.61
CA GLU A 164 -8.77 0.11 -24.43
C GLU A 164 -8.31 -0.86 -23.33
N ARG A 165 -7.12 -1.43 -23.43
CA ARG A 165 -6.50 -2.28 -22.40
C ARG A 165 -5.45 -1.49 -21.64
N GLN A 166 -5.55 -1.52 -20.32
CA GLN A 166 -4.51 -1.01 -19.44
C GLN A 166 -3.32 -1.97 -19.42
N ALA A 167 -2.13 -1.43 -19.64
CA ALA A 167 -0.84 -2.10 -19.58
C ALA A 167 0.18 -1.25 -18.82
N PHE A 168 1.31 -1.84 -18.47
CA PHE A 168 2.34 -1.25 -17.63
C PHE A 168 3.68 -1.29 -18.35
N GLN A 169 4.07 -0.16 -18.94
CA GLN A 169 5.32 -0.07 -19.67
C GLN A 169 6.51 0.03 -18.70
N VAL A 170 7.43 -0.92 -18.77
CA VAL A 170 8.59 -0.99 -17.87
C VAL A 170 9.46 0.26 -18.04
N TYR A 171 9.73 0.93 -16.91
CA TYR A 171 10.52 2.14 -16.81
C TYR A 171 11.90 1.81 -16.24
N ARG A 172 12.92 1.95 -17.09
CA ARG A 172 14.33 1.59 -16.76
C ARG A 172 14.47 0.10 -16.45
N GLN A 173 15.56 -0.26 -15.79
CA GLN A 173 15.89 -1.66 -15.47
C GLN A 173 15.18 -2.09 -14.18
N PRO A 174 14.51 -3.25 -14.17
CA PRO A 174 14.07 -3.90 -12.94
C PRO A 174 15.24 -4.08 -11.96
N ILE A 175 14.99 -3.88 -10.67
CA ILE A 175 16.01 -3.96 -9.62
C ILE A 175 15.79 -5.25 -8.82
N PRO A 176 16.71 -6.23 -8.90
CA PRO A 176 16.62 -7.43 -8.08
C PRO A 176 16.63 -7.08 -6.60
N VAL A 177 15.80 -7.74 -5.79
CA VAL A 177 15.70 -7.48 -4.35
C VAL A 177 17.04 -7.72 -3.65
N GLN A 178 17.84 -8.67 -4.14
CA GLN A 178 19.19 -8.94 -3.64
C GLN A 178 20.17 -7.77 -3.84
N GLU A 179 19.94 -6.94 -4.87
CA GLU A 179 20.75 -5.76 -5.21
C GLU A 179 20.04 -4.44 -4.84
N LEU A 180 18.86 -4.52 -4.23
CA LEU A 180 18.02 -3.38 -3.93
C LEU A 180 18.44 -2.71 -2.63
N LEU A 181 18.84 -1.44 -2.72
CA LEU A 181 19.06 -0.58 -1.57
C LEU A 181 17.90 0.41 -1.41
N LEU A 182 17.45 0.51 -0.17
CA LEU A 182 16.42 1.45 0.27
C LEU A 182 17.03 2.53 1.16
N GLU A 183 16.81 3.79 0.78
CA GLU A 183 17.18 4.97 1.55
C GLU A 183 15.92 5.73 1.95
N ASP A 184 15.70 5.86 3.26
CA ASP A 184 14.61 6.65 3.81
C ASP A 184 15.04 8.13 3.85
N LEU A 185 14.30 8.99 3.15
CA LEU A 185 14.64 10.41 3.01
C LEU A 185 13.72 11.26 3.88
N GLN A 186 14.28 12.31 4.48
CA GLN A 186 13.53 13.29 5.26
C GLN A 186 12.78 14.27 4.35
N ASP A 187 11.73 14.85 4.91
CA ASP A 187 10.92 15.84 4.21
C ASP A 187 11.77 17.07 3.86
N GLY A 188 11.90 17.35 2.56
CA GLY A 188 12.69 18.46 2.04
C GLY A 188 14.13 18.15 1.62
N ASP A 189 14.58 16.90 1.77
CA ASP A 189 15.90 16.45 1.29
C ASP A 189 16.04 16.52 -0.24
N VAL A 190 14.90 16.49 -0.94
CA VAL A 190 14.86 16.50 -2.41
C VAL A 190 13.90 17.60 -2.87
N LYS A 191 14.33 18.36 -3.88
CA LYS A 191 13.45 19.24 -4.66
C LYS A 191 12.77 18.39 -5.74
N MET A 192 11.44 18.29 -5.72
CA MET A 192 10.70 17.63 -6.81
C MET A 192 10.58 18.62 -7.96
N GLY A 193 11.07 18.25 -9.14
CA GLY A 193 11.01 19.09 -10.34
C GLY A 193 9.68 18.92 -11.06
N GLY A 194 8.99 20.04 -11.34
CA GLY A 194 7.89 20.14 -12.28
C GLY A 194 8.04 21.43 -13.09
N SER A 195 7.76 21.38 -14.40
CA SER A 195 8.13 22.41 -15.38
C SER A 195 7.50 23.81 -15.19
N PHE A 196 6.62 24.03 -14.21
CA PHE A 196 5.95 25.31 -14.01
C PHE A 196 5.58 25.55 -12.55
N ARG A 197 6.53 25.96 -11.69
CA ARG A 197 6.23 26.78 -10.50
C ARG A 197 7.37 27.75 -10.24
N GLY A 198 7.01 29.03 -10.27
CA GLY A 198 7.92 30.17 -10.24
C GLY A 198 8.49 30.49 -8.86
N ALA A 199 9.30 31.54 -8.84
CA ALA A 199 10.16 32.02 -7.77
C ALA A 199 9.49 32.45 -6.44
N PHE A 200 8.27 32.02 -6.12
CA PHE A 200 7.54 32.45 -4.92
C PHE A 200 6.68 31.32 -4.36
N GLY A 201 7.28 30.45 -3.54
CA GLY A 201 6.54 29.41 -2.82
C GLY A 201 7.46 28.56 -1.94
N ASN A 202 7.50 28.86 -0.64
CA ASN A 202 8.30 28.11 0.34
C ASN A 202 7.71 26.70 0.66
N SER A 203 6.85 26.17 -0.21
CA SER A 203 6.06 24.94 -0.02
C SER A 203 6.46 23.76 -0.91
N ASP A 204 7.52 23.89 -1.72
CA ASP A 204 7.99 22.88 -2.71
C ASP A 204 8.95 21.81 -2.14
N LYS A 205 8.97 21.61 -0.82
CA LYS A 205 9.74 20.53 -0.20
C LYS A 205 9.00 19.21 -0.39
N ALA A 206 9.66 18.24 -1.03
CA ALA A 206 9.11 16.90 -1.18
C ALA A 206 8.85 16.30 0.20
N LYS A 207 7.61 15.88 0.45
CA LYS A 207 7.25 15.10 1.64
C LYS A 207 7.00 13.66 1.27
N ASN A 208 7.12 12.76 2.24
CA ASN A 208 6.81 11.34 2.09
C ASN A 208 7.66 10.67 0.99
N ILE A 209 8.95 11.00 0.96
CA ILE A 209 9.90 10.49 -0.03
C ILE A 209 10.80 9.38 0.52
N PHE A 210 11.20 8.50 -0.37
CA PHE A 210 12.25 7.50 -0.17
C PHE A 210 12.97 7.27 -1.50
N ARG A 211 14.13 6.63 -1.48
CA ARG A 211 14.91 6.31 -2.68
C ARG A 211 15.22 4.83 -2.74
N VAL A 212 15.07 4.28 -3.94
CA VAL A 212 15.48 2.92 -4.29
C VAL A 212 16.60 2.97 -5.33
N ARG A 213 17.59 2.11 -5.21
CA ARG A 213 18.72 2.04 -6.17
C ARG A 213 19.36 0.66 -6.15
N PHE A 214 20.19 0.40 -7.15
CA PHE A 214 21.12 -0.73 -7.15
C PHE A 214 22.22 -0.53 -6.10
N GLN A 215 22.68 -1.64 -5.54
CA GLN A 215 23.80 -1.69 -4.60
C GLN A 215 25.07 -1.15 -5.26
N ASP A 216 25.38 -1.65 -6.46
CA ASP A 216 26.42 -1.08 -7.31
C ASP A 216 25.84 0.08 -8.16
N PRO A 217 26.34 1.32 -8.00
CA PRO A 217 25.89 2.46 -8.79
C PRO A 217 26.12 2.31 -10.30
N SER A 218 27.04 1.44 -10.73
CA SER A 218 27.29 1.21 -12.16
C SER A 218 26.22 0.33 -12.81
N SER A 219 25.54 -0.49 -12.01
CA SER A 219 24.53 -1.46 -12.45
C SER A 219 23.20 -0.82 -12.85
N GLY A 220 22.88 0.38 -12.36
CA GLY A 220 21.65 1.06 -12.77
C GLY A 220 21.36 2.40 -12.12
N GLN A 221 20.15 2.90 -12.36
CA GLN A 221 19.73 4.24 -11.91
C GLN A 221 19.12 4.20 -10.51
N SER A 222 19.28 5.30 -9.78
CA SER A 222 18.52 5.55 -8.55
C SER A 222 17.20 6.25 -8.84
N HIS A 223 16.18 5.91 -8.05
CA HIS A 223 14.82 6.42 -8.18
C HIS A 223 14.35 6.97 -6.83
N THR A 224 14.22 8.29 -6.74
CA THR A 224 13.48 8.93 -5.64
C THR A 224 11.99 8.87 -5.95
N LEU A 225 11.24 8.29 -5.03
CA LEU A 225 9.80 8.06 -5.11
C LEU A 225 9.10 8.78 -3.97
N GLN A 226 7.93 9.34 -4.28
CA GLN A 226 7.05 10.06 -3.36
C GLN A 226 5.74 9.30 -3.22
N ALA A 227 5.37 8.99 -1.98
CA ALA A 227 4.07 8.45 -1.60
C ALA A 227 3.04 9.58 -1.36
N ASN A 228 1.77 9.20 -1.28
CA ASN A 228 0.66 10.16 -1.10
C ASN A 228 0.64 10.79 0.29
N ASP A 229 0.97 9.99 1.31
CA ASP A 229 0.95 10.37 2.72
C ASP A 229 1.98 9.53 3.50
N VAL A 230 2.11 9.78 4.80
CA VAL A 230 3.09 9.13 5.68
C VAL A 230 2.80 7.63 5.81
N PHE A 231 1.52 7.22 5.90
CA PHE A 231 1.15 5.82 6.04
C PHE A 231 1.46 5.04 4.76
N HIS A 232 1.15 5.62 3.60
CA HIS A 232 1.49 5.07 2.30
C HIS A 232 3.01 4.95 2.13
N LYS A 233 3.81 5.93 2.58
CA LYS A 233 5.28 5.80 2.62
C LYS A 233 5.70 4.63 3.51
N GLN A 234 5.17 4.55 4.73
CA GLN A 234 5.53 3.49 5.68
C GLN A 234 5.18 2.10 5.15
N GLN A 235 4.04 1.94 4.47
CA GLN A 235 3.66 0.69 3.83
C GLN A 235 4.72 0.25 2.81
N TRP A 236 5.11 1.13 1.88
CA TRP A 236 6.14 0.83 0.88
C TRP A 236 7.49 0.52 1.52
N VAL A 237 7.93 1.37 2.45
CA VAL A 237 9.22 1.22 3.13
C VAL A 237 9.26 -0.11 3.90
N ASN A 238 8.20 -0.48 4.62
CA ASN A 238 8.15 -1.73 5.37
C ASN A 238 8.09 -2.96 4.45
N CYS A 239 7.32 -2.90 3.36
CA CYS A 239 7.29 -3.97 2.36
C CYS A 239 8.67 -4.20 1.74
N ILE A 240 9.36 -3.11 1.33
CA ILE A 240 10.70 -3.20 0.75
C ILE A 240 11.71 -3.70 1.80
N ARG A 241 11.69 -3.16 3.03
CA ARG A 241 12.57 -3.62 4.14
C ARG A 241 12.40 -5.11 4.42
N THR A 242 11.15 -5.58 4.44
CA THR A 242 10.85 -7.01 4.67
C THR A 242 11.38 -7.87 3.53
N ALA A 243 11.28 -7.40 2.28
CA ALA A 243 11.79 -8.12 1.12
C ALA A 243 13.32 -8.21 1.08
N ILE A 244 14.03 -7.13 1.46
CA ILE A 244 15.51 -7.08 1.43
C ILE A 244 16.16 -7.73 2.67
N ALA A 245 15.45 -7.84 3.80
CA ALA A 245 16.00 -8.33 5.06
C ALA A 245 16.71 -9.71 4.97
N PRO A 246 16.21 -10.70 4.21
CA PRO A 246 16.92 -11.98 4.02
C PRO A 246 18.30 -11.83 3.38
N PHE A 247 18.51 -10.81 2.53
CA PHE A 247 19.73 -10.63 1.75
C PHE A 247 20.77 -9.73 2.44
N GLN A 248 20.34 -8.89 3.38
CA GLN A 248 21.24 -8.00 4.13
C GLN A 248 22.10 -8.71 5.18
N ARG A 249 21.71 -9.92 5.61
CA ARG A 249 22.46 -10.73 6.58
C ARG A 249 23.80 -11.26 6.06
N ASN A 250 24.09 -11.11 4.76
CA ASN A 250 25.31 -11.59 4.12
C ASN A 250 26.39 -10.51 3.93
N ILE A 251 26.29 -9.35 4.57
CA ILE A 251 27.36 -8.33 4.56
C ILE A 251 28.21 -8.52 5.83
N PRO A 252 29.47 -9.00 5.75
CA PRO A 252 30.39 -8.92 6.87
C PRO A 252 30.55 -7.44 7.23
N ALA A 253 30.37 -7.10 8.50
CA ALA A 253 30.63 -5.75 8.97
C ALA A 253 32.07 -5.34 8.59
N PRO A 254 32.31 -4.14 8.04
CA PRO A 254 33.67 -3.68 7.83
C PRO A 254 34.31 -3.48 9.20
N GLU A 255 35.36 -4.26 9.50
CA GLU A 255 36.25 -4.03 10.63
C GLU A 255 36.78 -2.60 10.55
N LEU A 256 36.40 -1.77 11.52
CA LEU A 256 37.04 -0.49 11.77
C LEU A 256 38.49 -0.79 12.19
N LYS A 257 39.44 -0.59 11.26
CA LYS A 257 40.85 -0.45 11.62
C LYS A 257 40.99 0.81 12.47
N GLU A 258 41.25 0.62 13.77
CA GLU A 258 41.78 1.65 14.64
C GLU A 258 43.04 2.26 14.02
N LEU A 259 43.05 3.58 13.87
CA LEU A 259 44.26 4.35 13.58
C LEU A 259 44.75 5.00 14.87
N PRO A 260 46.07 5.19 15.04
CA PRO A 260 46.68 5.47 16.34
C PRO A 260 46.46 6.92 16.79
N GLU A 261 46.19 7.11 18.08
CA GLU A 261 46.15 8.41 18.75
C GLU A 261 47.52 9.10 18.68
N LEU A 262 47.56 10.30 18.11
CA LEU A 262 48.69 11.22 18.24
C LEU A 262 48.43 12.14 19.44
N SER A 263 49.34 12.04 20.40
CA SER A 263 49.46 12.81 21.63
C SER A 263 49.66 14.31 21.38
N GLU A 264 48.80 15.15 21.96
CA GLU A 264 49.07 16.58 22.14
C GLU A 264 49.67 16.80 23.54
N GLU A 265 50.93 17.23 23.57
CA GLU A 265 51.61 17.75 24.76
C GLU A 265 51.00 19.11 25.13
N SER A 266 50.59 19.27 26.39
CA SER A 266 50.36 20.59 26.99
C SER A 266 50.99 20.63 28.37
N GLU A 267 51.95 21.55 28.51
CA GLU A 267 52.77 21.77 29.70
C GLU A 267 51.97 22.25 30.92
N GLU A 268 52.54 21.90 32.06
CA GLU A 268 52.11 22.19 33.42
C GLU A 268 51.92 23.69 33.71
N ASN A 269 50.88 24.00 34.49
CA ASN A 269 51.05 24.88 35.65
C ASN A 269 49.93 24.62 36.68
N ASN A 270 50.36 24.06 37.81
CA ASN A 270 49.56 23.89 39.01
C ASN A 270 49.72 25.16 39.89
N PRO A 271 48.85 25.46 40.88
CA PRO A 271 49.13 24.82 42.17
C PRO A 271 47.93 24.57 43.11
N SER A 272 48.19 23.66 44.06
CA SER A 272 47.65 23.60 45.45
C SER A 272 46.47 22.64 45.75
N VAL A 273 46.79 21.35 45.91
CA VAL A 273 46.68 20.46 47.12
C VAL A 273 45.92 21.05 48.35
N PRO A 274 45.20 20.34 49.27
CA PRO A 274 45.32 18.91 49.72
C PRO A 274 44.00 18.09 49.88
N ASN A 275 44.00 16.77 49.64
CA ASN A 275 44.19 15.58 50.54
C ASN A 275 42.92 14.94 51.20
N ILE A 276 42.77 13.63 50.91
CA ILE A 276 42.46 12.49 51.83
C ILE A 276 40.98 12.33 52.29
N PRO A 277 40.41 11.10 52.48
CA PRO A 277 40.36 9.91 51.62
C PRO A 277 38.94 9.24 51.63
N ALA A 278 38.84 8.10 50.93
CA ALA A 278 37.87 6.99 51.01
C ALA A 278 36.80 6.97 52.13
N GLN A 279 35.57 6.60 51.76
CA GLN A 279 34.84 5.50 52.42
C GLN A 279 33.63 4.98 51.62
N GLN A 280 33.52 3.65 51.64
CA GLN A 280 32.46 2.80 51.11
C GLN A 280 31.06 3.18 51.60
N ARG A 281 30.04 2.87 50.78
CA ARG A 281 28.79 2.24 51.25
C ARG A 281 28.05 1.54 50.13
N GLN A 282 27.74 0.27 50.37
CA GLN A 282 26.81 -0.58 49.61
C GLN A 282 25.35 -0.10 49.76
N VAL A 283 24.49 -0.54 48.84
CA VAL A 283 23.29 -1.39 49.06
C VAL A 283 22.15 -0.99 48.10
N GLY A 284 21.50 -2.01 47.50
CA GLY A 284 20.09 -1.96 47.04
C GLY A 284 19.91 -2.27 45.56
N ILE A 285 19.76 -3.53 45.14
CA ILE A 285 18.49 -4.30 45.01
C ILE A 285 17.54 -3.70 43.95
N SER A 286 17.41 -4.35 42.79
CA SER A 286 16.25 -5.18 42.43
C SER A 286 16.21 -5.54 40.95
N GLN A 287 16.00 -6.83 40.72
CA GLN A 287 15.70 -7.51 39.46
C GLN A 287 14.18 -7.46 39.22
N MET A 288 13.73 -7.18 37.99
CA MET A 288 12.38 -7.54 37.55
C MET A 288 12.38 -7.90 36.07
N GLU A 289 11.60 -8.93 35.80
CA GLU A 289 11.63 -9.82 34.65
C GLU A 289 10.93 -9.26 33.41
N LEU A 290 11.23 -9.94 32.31
CA LEU A 290 10.68 -9.82 30.97
C LEU A 290 9.19 -10.17 30.95
N ASP A 291 8.42 -9.49 30.10
CA ASP A 291 7.27 -10.13 29.46
C ASP A 291 7.13 -9.66 28.01
N GLU A 292 7.01 -10.67 27.15
CA GLU A 292 6.97 -10.65 25.70
C GLU A 292 5.49 -10.68 25.27
N SER A 293 5.05 -9.76 24.40
CA SER A 293 3.73 -9.89 23.77
C SER A 293 3.77 -9.51 22.29
N ALA A 294 3.33 -10.46 21.49
CA ALA A 294 3.26 -10.46 20.05
C ALA A 294 2.22 -9.46 19.52
N ALA A 295 2.59 -8.70 18.49
CA ALA A 295 1.69 -7.80 17.78
C ALA A 295 1.04 -8.53 16.59
N GLU A 296 -0.28 -8.73 16.68
CA GLU A 296 -1.14 -9.18 15.59
C GLU A 296 -1.32 -8.07 14.52
N CYS A 297 -1.24 -8.46 13.25
CA CYS A 297 -1.42 -7.58 12.10
C CYS A 297 -2.91 -7.44 11.76
N GLY A 298 -3.50 -6.26 12.01
CA GLY A 298 -4.88 -5.94 11.72
C GLY A 298 -5.11 -5.50 10.27
N SER A 299 -5.99 -6.21 9.56
CA SER A 299 -6.52 -5.83 8.25
C SER A 299 -7.61 -4.75 8.40
N VAL A 300 -7.41 -3.59 7.76
CA VAL A 300 -8.38 -2.49 7.70
C VAL A 300 -9.53 -2.86 6.75
N LEU A 301 -10.74 -2.98 7.31
CA LEU A 301 -12.00 -3.02 6.57
C LEU A 301 -12.62 -1.63 6.60
N ASP A 302 -12.80 -1.05 5.42
CA ASP A 302 -13.55 0.19 5.23
C ASP A 302 -15.06 -0.10 5.37
N SER A 303 -15.77 0.70 6.17
CA SER A 303 -17.21 0.59 6.38
C SER A 303 -17.81 1.98 6.46
N GLU A 304 -18.36 2.42 5.32
CA GLU A 304 -19.27 3.57 5.27
C GLU A 304 -20.67 3.11 5.72
N GLU A 305 -21.15 3.65 6.84
CA GLU A 305 -22.58 3.65 7.18
C GLU A 305 -23.12 5.08 7.14
N ALA A 306 -24.09 5.29 6.25
CA ALA A 306 -24.98 6.44 6.24
C ALA A 306 -26.19 6.18 7.14
N LYS A 307 -26.45 7.08 8.11
CA LYS A 307 -27.79 7.32 8.66
C LYS A 307 -27.99 8.81 8.90
N GLY A 308 -28.96 9.39 8.19
CA GLY A 308 -29.52 10.70 8.50
C GLY A 308 -30.79 10.58 9.34
N VAL A 309 -31.07 11.60 10.15
CA VAL A 309 -32.43 11.98 10.58
C VAL A 309 -32.51 13.52 10.68
N LYS A 310 -33.65 14.03 10.18
CA LYS A 310 -34.15 15.43 10.07
C LYS A 310 -34.32 16.08 11.47
N SER A 311 -34.51 17.38 11.72
CA SER A 311 -35.28 18.46 11.07
C SER A 311 -35.08 19.74 11.91
N HIS A 312 -34.97 20.93 11.32
CA HIS A 312 -35.95 22.02 11.51
C HIS A 312 -35.62 23.31 10.73
N ARG A 313 -36.68 23.84 10.11
CA ARG A 313 -36.83 25.11 9.40
C ARG A 313 -36.40 26.33 10.24
N THR A 314 -35.95 27.39 9.55
CA THR A 314 -36.69 28.67 9.43
C THR A 314 -36.18 29.48 8.25
N SER A 315 -37.12 30.09 7.51
CA SER A 315 -36.88 30.96 6.37
C SER A 315 -36.74 32.42 6.81
N TRP A 316 -36.03 33.24 6.04
CA TRP A 316 -36.40 34.65 5.81
C TRP A 316 -36.02 35.06 4.39
N GLY A 317 -36.93 35.78 3.75
CA GLY A 317 -36.83 36.23 2.37
C GLY A 317 -36.69 37.75 2.22
N HIS A 318 -36.75 38.16 0.95
CA HIS A 318 -36.67 39.52 0.38
C HIS A 318 -35.25 40.11 0.28
N ARG A 319 -34.81 40.63 -0.88
CA ARG A 319 -35.47 41.65 -1.72
C ARG A 319 -34.94 41.63 -3.16
N LYS A 320 -35.83 41.86 -4.14
CA LYS A 320 -35.53 42.17 -5.55
C LYS A 320 -34.99 43.61 -5.67
N SER A 321 -34.14 43.86 -6.66
CA SER A 321 -34.15 45.12 -7.42
C SER A 321 -33.80 44.85 -8.88
N ARG A 322 -34.50 45.55 -9.79
CA ARG A 322 -34.52 45.39 -11.25
C ARG A 322 -34.51 46.80 -11.84
N GLU A 323 -33.63 47.08 -12.81
CA GLU A 323 -33.75 48.15 -13.82
C GLU A 323 -32.86 47.72 -15.02
N LYS A 324 -33.36 47.43 -16.23
CA LYS A 324 -33.83 48.32 -17.34
C LYS A 324 -32.72 49.30 -17.79
N GLN A 325 -32.42 49.56 -19.07
CA GLN A 325 -32.99 49.26 -20.39
C GLN A 325 -32.07 49.93 -21.43
N LEU A 326 -32.04 49.47 -22.70
CA LEU A 326 -32.20 50.28 -23.94
C LEU A 326 -31.52 49.62 -25.17
N SER A 327 -32.35 49.21 -26.13
CA SER A 327 -31.97 49.02 -27.53
C SER A 327 -32.54 50.19 -28.35
N GLY A 328 -31.76 50.72 -29.29
CA GLY A 328 -32.22 51.61 -30.34
C GLY A 328 -32.06 50.97 -31.72
N LYS A 329 -33.20 50.77 -32.42
CA LYS A 329 -33.50 51.01 -33.86
C LYS A 329 -32.33 50.84 -34.86
N ARG A 330 -32.44 50.23 -36.05
CA ARG A 330 -33.56 50.09 -37.01
C ARG A 330 -33.02 49.40 -38.29
N LYS A 331 -33.96 48.83 -39.05
CA LYS A 331 -34.07 48.72 -40.53
C LYS A 331 -33.55 47.46 -41.25
N GLU A 332 -34.55 46.82 -41.87
CA GLU A 332 -34.58 45.83 -42.95
C GLU A 332 -33.88 46.29 -44.23
N THR A 333 -33.59 45.36 -45.16
CA THR A 333 -33.94 45.34 -46.61
C THR A 333 -33.40 44.01 -47.19
N LEU A 334 -34.26 43.04 -47.57
CA LEU A 334 -34.53 42.50 -48.93
C LEU A 334 -33.27 42.07 -49.73
N VAL A 335 -33.21 40.91 -50.40
CA VAL A 335 -34.19 40.04 -51.07
C VAL A 335 -33.82 38.57 -50.84
#